data_AF-A0A970G1Z4-F1
#
_entry.id   AF-A0A970G1Z4-F1
#
_cell.length_a   1.000
_cell.length_b   1.000
_cell.length_c   1.000
_cell.angle_alpha   90.00
_cell.angle_beta   90.00
_cell.angle_gamma   90.00
#
_symmetry.space_group_name_H-M   'P 1'
#
loop_
_entity.id
_entity.type
_entity.pdbx_description
1 polymer ?
#
loop_
_entity_poly.entity_id
_entity_poly.type
_entity_poly.pdbx_seq_one_letter_code
_entity_poly.pdbx_strand_id
1 'polypeptide(L)'
;MNRMILTVPASSEWGLVVRTTLGAVGVMANLSLDVIDDLRTAVEEAFDLVTHQERLVEKVTLTCKMEEGQIYITLEAQRAPDAQACDMMDPEVAQLIIGTLVTEVKLEGDQCGIYTVRMSLPTGA
;
A
#
# COMPACT_ATOMS: atom_id res chain seq x y z
N MET A 1 -8.34 -3.86 19.43
CA MET A 1 -7.88 -4.21 18.08
C MET A 1 -8.61 -3.31 17.11
N ASN A 2 -7.93 -2.30 16.59
CA ASN A 2 -8.52 -1.36 15.64
C ASN A 2 -8.11 -1.79 14.24
N ARG A 3 -9.10 -2.15 13.42
CA ARG A 3 -8.92 -2.55 12.02
C ARG A 3 -9.72 -1.62 11.14
N MET A 4 -9.08 -1.12 10.09
CA MET A 4 -9.70 -0.35 9.03
C MET A 4 -9.53 -1.12 7.71
N ILE A 5 -10.59 -1.10 6.90
CA ILE A 5 -10.60 -1.66 5.55
C ILE A 5 -11.21 -0.62 4.63
N LEU A 6 -10.51 -0.31 3.55
CA LEU A 6 -10.96 0.59 2.49
C LEU A 6 -10.77 -0.13 1.16
N THR A 7 -11.82 -0.18 0.34
CA THR A 7 -11.72 -0.69 -1.04
C THR A 7 -12.06 0.43 -2.00
N VAL A 8 -11.18 0.67 -2.97
CA VAL A 8 -11.32 1.73 -3.98
C VAL A 8 -11.13 1.15 -5.39
N PRO A 9 -11.68 1.80 -6.43
CA PRO A 9 -11.29 1.54 -7.81
C PRO A 9 -9.79 1.75 -8.02
N ALA A 10 -9.21 1.02 -8.98
CA ALA A 10 -7.80 1.09 -9.32
C ALA A 10 -7.44 2.23 -10.30
N SER A 11 -8.11 3.39 -10.18
CA SER A 11 -7.74 4.60 -10.92
C SER A 11 -6.91 5.54 -10.05
N SER A 12 -5.98 6.27 -10.68
CA SER A 12 -5.00 7.13 -10.00
C SER A 12 -5.62 8.21 -9.12
N GLU A 13 -6.83 8.67 -9.44
CA GLU A 13 -7.61 9.63 -8.64
C GLU A 13 -7.91 9.13 -7.21
N TRP A 14 -7.95 7.81 -6.98
CA TRP A 14 -8.18 7.21 -5.66
C TRP A 14 -6.93 7.13 -4.80
N GLY A 15 -5.74 7.38 -5.35
CA GLY A 15 -4.50 7.50 -4.57
C GLY A 15 -4.62 8.57 -3.48
N LEU A 16 -5.31 9.68 -3.77
CA LEU A 16 -5.64 10.72 -2.79
C LEU A 16 -6.47 10.18 -1.62
N VAL A 17 -7.44 9.30 -1.89
CA VAL A 17 -8.31 8.73 -0.86
C VAL A 17 -7.51 7.79 0.03
N VAL A 18 -6.67 6.94 -0.57
CA VAL A 18 -5.79 6.00 0.13
C VAL A 18 -4.83 6.75 1.06
N ARG A 19 -4.10 7.76 0.56
CA ARG A 19 -3.14 8.54 1.37
C ARG A 19 -3.82 9.34 2.48
N THR A 20 -4.98 9.93 2.21
CA THR A 20 -5.72 10.71 3.21
C THR A 20 -6.22 9.82 4.34
N THR A 21 -6.69 8.61 3.99
CA THR A 21 -7.15 7.61 4.95
C THR A 21 -6.01 7.17 5.86
N LEU A 22 -4.83 6.88 5.32
CA LEU A 22 -3.68 6.52 6.15
C LEU A 22 -3.15 7.68 6.99
N GLY A 23 -3.23 8.92 6.49
CA GLY A 23 -2.97 10.09 7.32
C GLY A 23 -3.86 10.12 8.56
N ALA A 24 -5.16 9.84 8.42
CA ALA A 24 -6.07 9.78 9.56
C ALA A 24 -5.75 8.61 10.51
N VAL A 25 -5.34 7.45 9.99
CA VAL A 25 -4.87 6.34 10.83
C VAL A 25 -3.62 6.71 11.61
N GLY A 26 -2.65 7.39 11.00
CA GLY A 26 -1.43 7.84 11.67
C GLY A 26 -1.71 8.80 12.83
N VAL A 27 -2.67 9.72 12.65
CA VAL A 27 -3.15 10.59 13.75
C VAL A 27 -3.75 9.76 14.89
N MET A 28 -4.60 8.77 14.57
CA MET A 28 -5.21 7.88 15.57
C MET A 28 -4.17 7.00 16.29
N ALA A 29 -3.06 6.70 15.64
CA ALA A 29 -1.93 5.94 16.18
C ALA A 29 -0.91 6.82 16.94
N ASN A 30 -1.18 8.13 17.07
CA ASN A 30 -0.30 9.10 17.72
C ASN A 30 1.12 9.11 17.14
N LEU A 31 1.23 9.01 15.81
CA LEU A 31 2.49 9.19 15.08
C LEU A 31 2.86 10.67 14.97
N SER A 32 4.14 10.97 14.90
CA SER A 32 4.62 12.29 14.51
C SER A 32 4.21 12.67 13.08
N LEU A 33 4.18 13.98 12.79
CA LEU A 33 3.81 14.47 11.45
C LEU A 33 4.74 13.94 10.36
N ASP A 34 6.05 13.88 10.64
CA ASP A 34 7.05 13.37 9.70
C ASP A 34 6.76 11.92 9.33
N VAL A 35 6.49 11.06 10.32
CA VAL A 35 6.11 9.65 10.09
C VAL A 35 4.79 9.53 9.34
N ILE A 36 3.84 10.44 9.57
CA ILE A 36 2.58 10.48 8.81
C ILE A 36 2.82 10.82 7.34
N ASP A 37 3.72 11.75 7.04
CA ASP A 37 4.06 12.13 5.68
C ASP A 37 4.88 11.04 4.95
N ASP A 38 5.77 10.35 5.66
CA ASP A 38 6.44 9.15 5.16
C ASP A 38 5.42 8.05 4.82
N LEU A 39 4.44 7.83 5.70
CA LEU A 39 3.38 6.84 5.49
C LEU A 39 2.49 7.16 4.28
N ARG A 40 2.17 8.44 4.08
CA ARG A 40 1.43 8.92 2.90
C ARG A 40 2.20 8.67 1.62
N THR A 41 3.50 8.92 1.63
CA THR A 41 4.37 8.69 0.47
C THR A 41 4.50 7.19 0.20
N ALA A 42 4.77 6.39 1.22
CA ALA A 42 4.90 4.93 1.09
C ALA A 42 3.63 4.26 0.57
N VAL A 43 2.45 4.69 1.04
CA VAL A 43 1.17 4.12 0.59
C VAL A 43 0.81 4.55 -0.84
N GLU A 44 1.23 5.75 -1.27
CA GLU A 44 1.03 6.24 -2.64
C GLU A 44 1.91 5.46 -3.62
N GLU A 45 3.19 5.26 -3.29
CA GLU A 45 4.10 4.38 -4.05
C GLU A 45 3.61 2.93 -4.10
N ALA A 46 3.13 2.39 -2.97
CA ALA A 46 2.57 1.05 -2.93
C ALA A 46 1.30 0.94 -3.77
N PHE A 47 0.45 1.98 -3.81
CA PHE A 47 -0.76 2.00 -4.60
C PHE A 47 -0.44 2.07 -6.11
N ASP A 48 0.50 2.93 -6.50
CA ASP A 48 0.96 2.99 -7.89
C ASP A 48 1.59 1.66 -8.30
N LEU A 49 2.45 1.07 -7.47
CA LEU A 49 3.08 -0.22 -7.74
C LEU A 49 2.06 -1.33 -8.04
N VAL A 50 0.92 -1.38 -7.32
CA VAL A 50 -0.10 -2.42 -7.53
C VAL A 50 -1.11 -2.08 -8.62
N THR A 51 -1.21 -0.82 -9.07
CA THR A 51 -2.20 -0.40 -10.09
C THR A 51 -1.57 -0.12 -11.46
N HIS A 52 -0.32 0.29 -11.49
CA HIS A 52 0.45 0.57 -12.69
C HIS A 52 1.08 -0.73 -13.22
N GLN A 53 0.25 -1.63 -13.72
CA GLN A 53 0.66 -2.91 -14.29
C GLN A 53 -0.10 -3.19 -15.57
N GLU A 54 0.50 -3.98 -16.47
CA GLU A 54 -0.17 -4.35 -17.73
C GLU A 54 -1.46 -5.13 -17.50
N ARG A 55 -1.50 -5.97 -16.45
CA ARG A 55 -2.71 -6.67 -16.08
C ARG A 55 -3.69 -5.72 -15.38
N LEU A 56 -4.88 -5.60 -15.96
CA LEU A 56 -5.95 -4.77 -15.42
C LEU A 56 -6.27 -5.13 -13.96
N VAL A 57 -6.28 -4.10 -13.12
CA VAL A 57 -6.76 -4.15 -11.74
C VAL A 57 -8.12 -3.46 -11.69
N GLU A 58 -9.10 -4.11 -11.07
CA GLU A 58 -10.44 -3.53 -10.93
C GLU A 58 -10.54 -2.69 -9.66
N LYS A 59 -9.96 -3.21 -8.57
CA LYS A 59 -10.07 -2.64 -7.22
C LYS A 59 -8.81 -2.88 -6.43
N VAL A 60 -8.53 -2.00 -5.49
CA VAL A 60 -7.49 -2.17 -4.47
C VAL A 60 -8.13 -2.13 -3.09
N THR A 61 -7.76 -3.07 -2.24
CA THR A 61 -8.16 -3.11 -0.84
C THR A 61 -6.99 -2.75 0.04
N LEU A 62 -7.12 -1.64 0.76
CA LEU A 62 -6.25 -1.22 1.84
C LEU A 62 -6.78 -1.78 3.16
N THR A 63 -5.98 -2.59 3.84
CA THR A 63 -6.23 -3.01 5.21
C THR A 63 -5.19 -2.39 6.13
N CYS A 64 -5.63 -1.78 7.22
CA CYS A 64 -4.75 -1.33 8.29
C CYS A 64 -5.15 -1.99 9.61
N LYS A 65 -4.17 -2.50 10.35
CA LYS A 65 -4.35 -3.10 11.68
C LYS A 65 -3.36 -2.49 12.66
N MET A 66 -3.83 -2.18 13.87
CA MET A 66 -2.98 -1.71 14.97
C MET A 66 -2.98 -2.73 16.10
N GLU A 67 -1.85 -3.38 16.32
CA GLU A 67 -1.66 -4.46 17.29
C GLU A 67 -0.23 -4.40 17.85
N GLU A 68 -0.06 -4.68 19.15
CA GLU A 68 1.25 -4.79 19.81
C GLU A 68 2.22 -3.60 19.60
N GLY A 69 1.69 -2.38 19.46
CA GLY A 69 2.51 -1.19 19.23
C GLY A 69 3.07 -1.09 17.81
N GLN A 70 2.47 -1.82 16.86
CA GLN A 70 2.80 -1.81 15.45
C GLN A 70 1.57 -1.48 14.61
N ILE A 71 1.80 -0.82 13.48
CA ILE A 71 0.82 -0.63 12.43
C ILE A 71 1.18 -1.57 11.29
N TYR A 72 0.24 -2.42 10.90
CA TYR A 72 0.35 -3.30 9.74
C TYR A 72 -0.56 -2.78 8.64
N ILE A 73 0.03 -2.53 7.47
CA ILE A 73 -0.67 -2.03 6.30
C ILE A 73 -0.54 -3.07 5.19
N THR A 74 -1.63 -3.31 4.48
CA THR A 74 -1.68 -4.23 3.35
C THR A 74 -2.49 -3.60 2.23
N LEU A 75 -1.90 -3.53 1.04
CA LEU A 75 -2.61 -3.18 -0.19
C LEU A 75 -2.71 -4.45 -1.04
N GLU A 76 -3.93 -4.85 -1.38
CA GLU A 76 -4.22 -6.01 -2.22
C GLU A 76 -4.98 -5.57 -3.47
N ALA A 77 -4.38 -5.81 -4.64
CA ALA A 77 -4.98 -5.56 -5.94
C ALA A 77 -5.84 -6.76 -6.38
N GLN A 78 -7.11 -6.49 -6.64
CA GLN A 78 -8.02 -7.42 -7.27
C GLN A 78 -7.89 -7.29 -8.79
N ARG A 79 -7.16 -8.22 -9.40
CA ARG A 79 -6.93 -8.29 -10.84
C ARG A 79 -8.13 -8.89 -11.58
N ALA A 80 -8.36 -8.43 -12.81
CA ALA A 80 -9.35 -9.00 -13.70
C ALA A 80 -9.07 -10.52 -13.94
N PRO A 81 -10.12 -11.36 -14.06
CA PRO A 81 -9.97 -12.81 -14.18
C PRO A 81 -9.31 -13.25 -15.49
N ASP A 82 -9.48 -12.47 -16.56
CA ASP A 82 -8.91 -12.79 -17.86
C ASP A 82 -7.42 -12.45 -17.90
N ALA A 83 -6.59 -13.49 -18.02
CA ALA A 83 -5.15 -13.34 -18.14
C ALA A 83 -4.80 -12.79 -19.52
N GLN A 84 -4.34 -11.54 -19.57
CA GLN A 84 -3.61 -11.01 -20.71
C GLN A 84 -2.14 -11.44 -20.59
N ALA A 85 -1.45 -11.64 -21.72
CA ALA A 85 0.00 -11.69 -21.71
C ALA A 85 0.49 -10.36 -21.12
N CYS A 86 1.36 -10.46 -20.12
CA CYS A 86 1.77 -9.36 -19.27
C CYS A 86 3.29 -9.49 -19.05
N ASP A 87 3.99 -8.38 -19.08
CA ASP A 87 5.38 -8.29 -18.64
C ASP A 87 5.44 -7.71 -17.22
N MET A 88 6.30 -8.31 -16.41
CA MET A 88 6.54 -7.81 -15.06
C MET A 88 7.26 -6.47 -15.13
N MET A 89 6.62 -5.44 -14.56
CA MET A 89 7.32 -4.18 -14.29
C MET A 89 8.30 -4.38 -13.13
N ASP A 90 9.49 -3.79 -13.26
CA ASP A 90 10.54 -3.86 -12.25
C ASP A 90 10.10 -3.16 -10.96
N PRO A 91 9.93 -3.90 -9.84
CA PRO A 91 9.47 -3.34 -8.59
C PRO A 91 10.62 -2.75 -7.74
N GLU A 92 11.89 -2.87 -8.15
CA GLU A 92 13.05 -2.54 -7.30
C GLU A 92 13.03 -1.09 -6.81
N VAL A 93 12.69 -0.14 -7.70
CA VAL A 93 12.66 1.28 -7.35
C VAL A 93 11.59 1.57 -6.30
N ALA A 94 10.37 1.09 -6.52
CA ALA A 94 9.27 1.26 -5.58
C ALA A 94 9.58 0.57 -4.23
N GLN A 95 10.17 -0.63 -4.28
CA GLN A 95 10.58 -1.35 -3.06
C GLN A 95 11.61 -0.56 -2.26
N LEU A 96 12.60 0.04 -2.93
CA LEU A 96 13.61 0.88 -2.29
C LEU A 96 12.98 2.11 -1.65
N ILE A 97 12.14 2.85 -2.38
CA ILE A 97 11.47 4.04 -1.85
C ILE A 97 10.66 3.67 -0.62
N ILE A 98 9.76 2.68 -0.73
CA ILE A 98 8.93 2.24 0.39
C ILE A 98 9.80 1.77 1.57
N GLY A 99 10.84 0.97 1.30
CA GLY A 99 11.76 0.46 2.32
C GLY A 99 12.58 1.53 3.05
N THR A 100 12.69 2.75 2.52
CA THR A 100 13.28 3.89 3.24
C THR A 100 12.30 4.62 4.15
N LEU A 101 10.99 4.43 3.95
CA LEU A 101 9.92 5.16 4.63
C LEU A 101 9.23 4.33 5.73
N VAL A 102 9.33 2.99 5.66
CA VAL A 102 8.76 2.08 6.66
C VAL A 102 9.80 1.10 7.20
N THR A 103 9.51 0.45 8.33
CA THR A 103 10.45 -0.47 8.97
C THR A 103 10.59 -1.79 8.21
N GLU A 104 9.48 -2.34 7.73
CA GLU A 104 9.50 -3.53 6.88
C GLU A 104 8.56 -3.37 5.69
N VAL A 105 8.99 -3.89 4.54
CA VAL A 105 8.16 -4.03 3.34
C VAL A 105 8.31 -5.43 2.76
N LYS A 106 7.20 -6.03 2.36
CA LYS A 106 7.14 -7.32 1.65
C LYS A 106 6.24 -7.18 0.44
N LEU A 107 6.77 -7.56 -0.72
CA LEU A 107 6.04 -7.57 -1.98
C LEU A 107 5.67 -9.01 -2.32
N GLU A 108 4.45 -9.21 -2.82
CA GLU A 108 3.97 -10.48 -3.34
C GLU A 108 3.45 -10.26 -4.77
N GLY A 109 3.94 -11.07 -5.70
CA GLY A 109 3.66 -10.92 -7.11
C GLY A 109 3.79 -12.22 -7.87
N ASP A 110 3.47 -12.13 -9.15
CA ASP A 110 3.66 -13.18 -10.15
C ASP A 110 4.31 -12.57 -11.40
N GLN A 111 4.32 -13.33 -12.49
CA GLN A 111 4.84 -12.88 -13.79
C GLN A 111 4.14 -11.62 -14.37
N CYS A 112 2.97 -11.22 -13.85
CA CYS A 112 2.27 -9.99 -14.25
C CYS A 112 2.56 -8.80 -13.33
N GLY A 113 3.45 -8.92 -12.34
CA GLY A 113 3.76 -7.85 -11.38
C GLY A 113 3.30 -8.14 -9.96
N ILE A 114 3.29 -7.10 -9.13
CA ILE A 114 3.00 -7.17 -7.69
C ILE A 114 1.50 -7.00 -7.40
N TYR A 115 0.83 -7.99 -6.81
CA TYR A 115 -0.57 -7.83 -6.42
C TYR A 115 -0.77 -7.51 -4.95
N THR A 116 0.26 -7.70 -4.10
CA THR A 116 0.17 -7.35 -2.69
C THR A 116 1.42 -6.65 -2.21
N VAL A 117 1.22 -5.55 -1.48
CA VAL A 117 2.28 -4.85 -0.73
C VAL A 117 1.91 -4.87 0.75
N ARG A 118 2.83 -5.37 1.58
CA ARG A 118 2.67 -5.39 3.05
C ARG A 118 3.76 -4.52 3.67
N MET A 119 3.36 -3.64 4.56
CA MET A 119 4.24 -2.69 5.25
C MET A 119 3.99 -2.74 6.75
N SER A 120 5.01 -2.45 7.55
CA SER A 120 4.83 -2.22 8.98
C SER A 120 5.78 -1.17 9.55
N LEU A 121 5.31 -0.49 10.59
CA LEU A 121 6.04 0.51 11.35
C LEU A 121 5.54 0.56 12.81
N PRO A 122 6.39 0.96 13.77
CA PRO A 122 5.99 1.15 15.17
C PRO A 122 4.98 2.29 15.35
N THR A 123 4.08 2.16 16.32
CA THR A 123 3.22 3.25 16.82
C THR A 123 3.98 4.11 17.82
N GLY A 124 3.63 5.41 17.93
CA GLY A 124 4.21 6.32 18.91
C GLY A 124 5.67 6.72 18.65
N ALA A 125 6.08 6.64 17.38
CA ALA A 125 7.36 7.15 16.88
C ALA A 125 7.31 8.66 16.61
#